data_AF-A0A0D3DYF5-F1
#
_entry.id   AF-A0A0D3DYF5-F1
#
_cell.length_a   1.000
_cell.length_b   1.000
_cell.length_c   1.000
_cell.angle_alpha   90.00
_cell.angle_beta   90.00
_cell.angle_gamma   90.00
#
_symmetry.space_group_name_H-M   'P 1'
#
loop_
_entity.id
_entity.type
_entity.pdbx_description
1 polymer ?
#
loop_
_entity_poly.entity_id
_entity_poly.type
_entity_poly.pdbx_seq_one_letter_code
_entity_poly.pdbx_strand_id
1 'polypeptide(L)'
;MDIGGPTNIQHVTHVTFDRFNGFLGLPSEFEPDVPKKAPSASATVFGNCVPVILLLLQSRLYDQGGLQVEGIFRITGENSEEEYVREQLNKGLIPDGSIGLPRGVLDPLPAGQVMQCESDDDFVKVVRLLPQTEASLLNWAINLMADVVQFEHVNKMNSRNLALVFAPNMSKMADPLTALMYAVQVMKLLKSLTKKT
;
A
#
# COMPACT_ATOMS: atom_id res chain seq x y z
N MET A 1 16.04 -54.53 -18.74
CA MET A 1 15.53 -53.29 -18.14
C MET A 1 14.58 -52.70 -19.18
N ASP A 2 13.28 -52.98 -19.05
CA ASP A 2 12.26 -52.57 -20.02
C ASP A 2 11.72 -51.20 -19.63
N ILE A 3 11.92 -50.20 -20.49
CA ILE A 3 11.40 -48.85 -20.29
C ILE A 3 10.05 -48.78 -21.03
N GLY A 4 8.97 -48.48 -20.30
CA GLY A 4 7.63 -48.34 -20.87
C GLY A 4 7.52 -47.18 -21.86
N GLY A 5 6.59 -47.29 -22.81
CA GLY A 5 6.36 -46.26 -23.83
C GLY A 5 5.95 -44.89 -23.25
N PRO A 6 6.05 -43.80 -24.04
CA PRO A 6 5.95 -42.41 -23.57
C PRO A 6 4.58 -42.03 -22.96
N THR A 7 3.56 -42.86 -23.11
CA THR A 7 2.22 -42.67 -22.55
C THR A 7 1.94 -43.52 -21.31
N ASN A 8 2.90 -44.34 -20.87
CA ASN A 8 2.75 -45.20 -19.69
C ASN A 8 3.18 -44.46 -18.41
N ILE A 9 2.54 -43.32 -18.15
CA ILE A 9 2.78 -42.48 -16.96
C ILE A 9 1.68 -42.80 -15.95
N GLN A 10 2.01 -43.50 -14.87
CA GLN A 10 1.12 -43.61 -13.72
C GLN A 10 1.32 -42.38 -12.83
N HIS A 11 0.27 -41.60 -12.63
CA HIS A 11 0.26 -40.54 -11.60
C HIS A 11 0.14 -41.21 -10.22
N VAL A 12 1.27 -41.51 -9.58
CA VAL A 12 1.30 -42.26 -8.32
C VAL A 12 1.01 -41.37 -7.11
N THR A 13 1.22 -40.05 -7.20
CA THR A 13 1.01 -39.13 -6.07
C THR A 13 0.57 -37.74 -6.50
N HIS A 14 -0.44 -37.20 -5.81
CA HIS A 14 -0.91 -35.83 -5.96
C HIS A 14 -0.39 -34.98 -4.80
N VAL A 15 0.52 -34.05 -5.09
CA VAL A 15 1.09 -33.14 -4.08
C VAL A 15 0.28 -31.84 -4.08
N THR A 16 -0.22 -31.43 -2.92
CA THR A 16 -0.85 -30.12 -2.72
C THR A 16 -0.01 -29.26 -1.80
N PHE A 17 -0.18 -27.94 -1.87
CA PHE A 17 0.53 -27.01 -0.98
C PHE A 17 -0.47 -26.37 0.00
N ASP A 18 -0.18 -26.50 1.28
CA ASP A 18 -0.87 -25.81 2.38
C ASP A 18 0.05 -24.77 3.03
N ARG A 19 -0.48 -23.59 3.31
CA ARG A 19 0.33 -22.45 3.81
C ARG A 19 0.87 -22.65 5.22
N PHE A 20 0.25 -23.51 6.03
CA PHE A 20 0.64 -23.76 7.42
C PHE A 20 1.48 -25.03 7.54
N ASN A 21 1.18 -26.02 6.72
CA ASN A 21 1.73 -27.38 6.81
C ASN A 21 2.70 -27.73 5.67
N GLY A 22 2.90 -26.84 4.68
CA GLY A 22 3.82 -27.07 3.57
C GLY A 22 3.23 -27.98 2.48
N PHE A 23 4.08 -28.72 1.77
CA PHE A 23 3.63 -29.68 0.76
C PHE A 23 3.00 -30.92 1.42
N LEU A 24 1.74 -31.18 1.12
CA LEU A 24 0.96 -32.35 1.56
C LEU A 24 0.94 -33.40 0.44
N GLY A 25 1.08 -34.67 0.80
CA GLY A 25 1.08 -35.78 -0.18
C GLY A 25 2.39 -35.97 -0.93
N LEU A 26 3.49 -35.36 -0.45
CA LEU A 26 4.83 -35.58 -0.97
C LEU A 26 5.31 -37.00 -0.60
N PRO A 27 5.80 -37.82 -1.55
CA PRO A 27 6.41 -39.10 -1.23
C PRO A 27 7.62 -38.92 -0.30
N SER A 28 7.82 -39.84 0.64
CA SER A 28 8.87 -39.76 1.66
C SER A 28 10.28 -39.71 1.07
N GLU A 29 10.48 -40.22 -0.14
CA GLU A 29 11.74 -40.09 -0.87
C GLU A 29 12.11 -38.65 -1.27
N PHE A 30 11.14 -37.74 -1.39
CA PHE A 30 11.36 -36.34 -1.79
C PHE A 30 11.30 -35.35 -0.62
N GLU A 31 10.84 -35.78 0.56
CA GLU A 31 10.86 -34.95 1.79
C GLU A 31 12.23 -34.34 2.16
N PRO A 32 13.40 -35.02 1.97
CA PRO A 32 14.69 -34.43 2.32
C PRO A 32 15.13 -33.31 1.36
N ASP A 33 14.70 -33.35 0.10
CA ASP A 33 15.14 -32.42 -0.95
C ASP A 33 14.16 -31.26 -1.18
N VAL A 34 12.92 -31.36 -0.69
CA VAL A 34 11.91 -30.31 -0.84
C VAL A 34 11.88 -29.41 0.40
N PRO A 35 12.16 -28.10 0.25
CA PRO A 35 12.00 -27.15 1.35
C PRO A 35 10.57 -27.20 1.90
N LYS A 36 10.41 -27.53 3.19
CA LYS A 36 9.11 -27.58 3.88
C LYS A 36 8.36 -26.24 3.83
N LYS A 37 9.11 -25.15 3.71
CA LYS A 37 8.59 -23.80 3.53
C LYS A 37 8.63 -23.50 2.04
N ALA A 38 7.49 -23.18 1.44
CA ALA A 38 7.48 -22.70 0.06
C ALA A 38 8.53 -21.59 -0.09
N PRO A 39 9.27 -21.55 -1.21
CA PRO A 39 10.02 -20.37 -1.56
C PRO A 39 9.01 -19.24 -1.69
N SER A 40 8.84 -18.47 -0.61
CA SER A 40 8.18 -17.19 -0.68
C SER A 40 8.95 -16.43 -1.73
N ALA A 41 8.23 -15.87 -2.72
CA ALA A 41 8.82 -14.88 -3.61
C ALA A 41 9.56 -13.89 -2.71
N SER A 42 10.87 -13.86 -2.90
CA SER A 42 11.82 -13.27 -1.99
C SER A 42 11.41 -11.83 -1.70
N ALA A 43 11.36 -11.47 -0.41
CA ALA A 43 11.22 -10.09 0.07
C ALA A 43 12.34 -9.17 -0.49
N THR A 44 13.33 -9.71 -1.19
CA THR A 44 14.46 -9.00 -1.78
C THR A 44 14.30 -8.74 -3.29
N VAL A 45 13.26 -9.26 -3.98
CA VAL A 45 13.11 -9.07 -5.45
C VAL A 45 12.02 -8.06 -5.81
N PHE A 46 11.13 -7.70 -4.90
CA PHE A 46 10.19 -6.60 -5.12
C PHE A 46 10.77 -5.29 -4.60
N GLY A 47 11.60 -4.66 -5.42
CA GLY A 47 11.90 -3.21 -5.31
C GLY A 47 10.67 -2.31 -5.50
N ASN A 48 9.49 -2.90 -5.71
CA ASN A 48 8.20 -2.23 -5.73
C ASN A 48 7.51 -2.44 -4.37
N CYS A 49 7.83 -1.60 -3.40
CA CYS A 49 7.25 -1.67 -2.06
C CYS A 49 5.82 -1.09 -1.97
N VAL A 50 5.24 -0.64 -3.08
CA VAL A 50 3.84 -0.23 -3.17
C VAL A 50 2.99 -1.48 -3.48
N PRO A 51 2.03 -1.86 -2.61
CA PRO A 51 1.12 -2.97 -2.86
C PRO A 51 0.42 -2.84 -4.21
N VAL A 52 0.40 -3.93 -4.99
CA VAL A 52 -0.19 -4.00 -6.34
C VAL A 52 -1.62 -3.48 -6.36
N ILE A 53 -2.39 -3.71 -5.30
CA ILE A 53 -3.76 -3.20 -5.17
C ILE A 53 -3.86 -1.67 -5.29
N LEU A 54 -2.90 -0.93 -4.71
CA LEU A 54 -2.89 0.54 -4.79
C LEU A 54 -2.59 1.02 -6.21
N LEU A 55 -1.70 0.32 -6.93
CA LEU A 55 -1.40 0.61 -8.32
C LEU A 55 -2.61 0.33 -9.23
N LEU A 56 -3.34 -0.76 -8.98
CA LEU A 56 -4.55 -1.10 -9.73
C LEU A 56 -5.68 -0.09 -9.49
N LEU A 57 -5.88 0.33 -8.24
CA LEU A 57 -6.82 1.40 -7.92
C LEU A 57 -6.44 2.73 -8.57
N GLN A 58 -5.16 3.09 -8.55
CA GLN A 58 -4.66 4.29 -9.22
C GLN A 58 -4.93 4.23 -10.73
N SER A 59 -4.65 3.10 -11.37
CA SER A 59 -4.95 2.91 -12.80
C SER A 59 -6.43 3.10 -13.08
N ARG A 60 -7.32 2.46 -12.30
CA ARG A 60 -8.77 2.62 -12.45
C ARG A 60 -9.22 4.05 -12.26
N LEU A 61 -8.68 4.74 -11.26
CA LEU A 61 -8.95 6.15 -11.01
C LEU A 61 -8.61 6.99 -12.24
N TYR A 62 -7.49 6.71 -12.90
CA TYR A 62 -7.03 7.50 -14.05
C TYR A 62 -7.88 7.18 -15.28
N ASP A 63 -8.11 5.90 -15.56
CA ASP A 63 -8.88 5.42 -16.71
C ASP A 63 -10.34 5.91 -16.68
N GLN A 64 -10.93 6.04 -15.50
CA GLN A 64 -12.30 6.54 -15.31
C GLN A 64 -12.39 8.07 -15.24
N GLY A 65 -11.28 8.80 -15.45
CA GLY A 65 -11.26 10.27 -15.35
C GLY A 65 -11.46 10.79 -13.93
N GLY A 66 -11.20 9.97 -12.91
CA GLY A 66 -11.39 10.28 -11.50
C GLY A 66 -10.65 11.54 -11.05
N LEU A 67 -9.49 11.84 -11.62
CA LEU A 67 -8.72 13.06 -11.32
C LEU A 67 -9.49 14.36 -11.57
N GLN A 68 -10.52 14.34 -12.42
CA GLN A 68 -11.35 15.51 -12.73
C GLN A 68 -12.62 15.62 -11.87
N VAL A 69 -12.91 14.60 -11.05
CA VAL A 69 -14.11 14.58 -10.19
C VAL A 69 -14.01 15.66 -9.13
N GLU A 70 -15.02 16.53 -9.08
CA GLU A 70 -15.09 17.61 -8.09
C GLU A 70 -15.05 17.06 -6.67
N GLY A 71 -14.13 17.57 -5.86
CA GLY A 71 -13.98 17.15 -4.47
C GLY A 71 -13.44 15.73 -4.29
N ILE A 72 -12.74 15.16 -5.28
CA ILE A 72 -12.09 13.86 -5.18
C ILE A 72 -11.34 13.68 -3.86
N PHE A 73 -11.51 12.50 -3.23
CA PHE A 73 -11.02 12.13 -1.90
C PHE A 73 -11.63 12.88 -0.70
N ARG A 74 -12.45 13.92 -0.90
CA ARG A 74 -13.16 14.60 0.20
C ARG A 74 -14.41 13.83 0.65
N ILE A 75 -15.00 13.03 -0.22
CA ILE A 75 -16.22 12.28 0.06
C ILE A 75 -15.84 10.97 0.72
N THR A 76 -16.15 10.83 2.01
CA THR A 76 -16.09 9.54 2.71
C THR A 76 -17.22 8.65 2.17
N GLY A 77 -16.90 7.44 1.71
CA GLY A 77 -17.93 6.46 1.35
C GLY A 77 -18.78 6.10 2.57
N GLU A 78 -20.00 5.62 2.37
CA GLU A 78 -20.83 5.15 3.49
C GLU A 78 -20.11 3.97 4.19
N ASN A 79 -20.15 3.92 5.52
CA ASN A 79 -19.43 2.90 6.30
C ASN A 79 -19.74 1.45 5.85
N SER A 80 -20.96 1.21 5.34
CA SER A 80 -21.40 -0.07 4.78
C SER A 80 -20.67 -0.43 3.47
N GLU A 81 -20.37 0.56 2.63
CA GLU A 81 -19.63 0.35 1.38
C GLU A 81 -18.15 0.11 1.67
N GLU A 82 -17.57 0.77 2.68
CA GLU A 82 -16.18 0.55 3.08
C GLU A 82 -15.94 -0.88 3.61
N GLU A 83 -16.84 -1.39 4.46
CA GLU A 83 -16.76 -2.76 4.97
C GLU A 83 -16.90 -3.79 3.83
N TYR A 84 -17.86 -3.56 2.92
CA TYR A 84 -18.05 -4.41 1.75
C TYR A 84 -16.81 -4.42 0.85
N VAL A 85 -16.26 -3.23 0.56
CA VAL A 85 -15.03 -3.07 -0.24
C VAL A 85 -13.88 -3.83 0.43
N ARG A 86 -13.70 -3.67 1.74
CA ARG A 86 -12.67 -4.36 2.52
C ARG A 86 -12.82 -5.87 2.47
N GLU A 87 -14.03 -6.40 2.57
CA GLU A 87 -14.30 -7.83 2.42
C GLU A 87 -13.98 -8.34 1.02
N GLN A 88 -14.31 -7.59 -0.03
CA GLN A 88 -13.98 -7.97 -1.40
C GLN A 88 -12.46 -8.00 -1.61
N LEU A 89 -11.76 -7.01 -1.07
CA LEU A 89 -10.30 -6.94 -1.13
C LEU A 89 -9.62 -8.07 -0.37
N ASN A 90 -10.15 -8.43 0.80
CA ASN A 90 -9.69 -9.60 1.56
C ASN A 90 -9.94 -10.92 0.80
N LYS A 91 -10.93 -10.96 -0.10
CA LYS A 91 -11.21 -12.07 -1.02
C LYS A 91 -10.39 -11.99 -2.33
N GLY A 92 -9.55 -10.97 -2.50
CA GLY A 92 -8.73 -10.75 -3.70
C GLY A 92 -9.48 -10.12 -4.87
N LEU A 93 -10.70 -9.63 -4.65
CA LEU A 93 -11.51 -8.91 -5.63
C LEU A 93 -11.28 -7.41 -5.48
N ILE A 94 -11.12 -6.69 -6.59
CA ILE A 94 -10.85 -5.25 -6.61
C ILE A 94 -12.16 -4.52 -6.92
N PRO A 95 -12.87 -3.98 -5.91
CA PRO A 95 -14.03 -3.12 -6.13
C PRO A 95 -13.59 -1.69 -6.53
N ASP A 96 -14.53 -0.91 -7.08
CA ASP A 96 -14.35 0.51 -7.34
C ASP A 96 -14.44 1.31 -6.01
N GLY A 97 -13.35 1.93 -5.54
CA GLY A 97 -13.37 2.84 -4.38
C GLY A 97 -12.20 2.76 -3.39
N SER A 98 -12.06 3.82 -2.57
CA SER A 98 -10.92 4.15 -1.69
C SER A 98 -10.57 3.09 -0.63
N ILE A 99 -9.29 2.67 -0.60
CA ILE A 99 -8.72 1.78 0.42
C ILE A 99 -7.87 2.58 1.40
N GLY A 100 -8.12 2.42 2.71
CA GLY A 100 -7.26 2.92 3.77
C GLY A 100 -5.93 2.15 3.88
N LEU A 101 -4.84 2.86 4.22
CA LEU A 101 -3.51 2.27 4.36
C LEU A 101 -3.47 1.31 5.59
N PRO A 102 -3.03 0.04 5.43
CA PRO A 102 -3.09 -0.96 6.51
C PRO A 102 -2.21 -0.62 7.74
N ARG A 103 -1.16 0.20 7.57
CA ARG A 103 -0.33 0.81 8.63
C ARG A 103 -0.12 2.29 8.30
N GLY A 104 0.03 3.14 9.32
CA GLY A 104 0.34 4.55 9.09
C GLY A 104 1.74 4.66 8.50
N VAL A 105 1.83 5.23 7.29
CA VAL A 105 3.09 5.37 6.53
C VAL A 105 4.15 6.16 7.32
N LEU A 106 3.73 7.05 8.21
CA LEU A 106 4.62 7.87 9.03
C LEU A 106 4.82 7.31 10.45
N ASP A 107 4.18 6.20 10.82
CA ASP A 107 4.34 5.56 12.13
C ASP A 107 5.79 5.18 12.49
N PRO A 108 6.69 4.81 11.54
CA PRO A 108 8.08 4.56 11.87
C PRO A 108 8.86 5.80 12.30
N LEU A 109 8.35 7.01 12.06
CA LEU A 109 9.04 8.25 12.37
C LEU A 109 8.89 8.63 13.85
N PRO A 110 9.97 9.04 14.52
CA PRO A 110 9.88 9.58 15.87
C PRO A 110 9.03 10.86 15.87
N ALA A 111 7.90 10.83 16.61
CA ALA A 111 6.96 11.95 16.66
C ALA A 111 7.66 13.27 17.03
N GLY A 112 8.62 13.25 17.96
CA GLY A 112 9.39 14.42 18.37
C GLY A 112 10.15 15.09 17.22
N GLN A 113 10.70 14.33 16.27
CA GLN A 113 11.45 14.91 15.14
C GLN A 113 10.52 15.52 14.09
N VAL A 114 9.37 14.88 13.82
CA VAL A 114 8.33 15.44 12.95
C VAL A 114 7.78 16.74 13.54
N MET A 115 7.59 16.78 14.86
CA MET A 115 7.07 17.95 15.58
C MET A 115 8.02 19.16 15.55
N GLN A 116 9.33 18.92 15.47
CA GLN A 116 10.39 19.95 15.44
C GLN A 116 10.70 20.46 14.03
N CYS A 117 10.06 19.94 12.99
CA CYS A 117 10.28 20.41 11.63
C CYS A 117 9.68 21.80 11.42
N GLU A 118 10.51 22.76 10.99
CA GLU A 118 10.08 24.13 10.68
C GLU A 118 10.32 24.50 9.21
N SER A 119 11.25 23.81 8.54
CA SER A 119 11.62 24.06 7.15
C SER A 119 11.42 22.82 6.26
N ASP A 120 11.38 23.05 4.94
CA ASP A 120 11.31 21.95 3.97
C ASP A 120 12.54 21.02 4.05
N ASP A 121 13.70 21.55 4.43
CA ASP A 121 14.93 20.76 4.55
C ASP A 121 14.88 19.82 5.75
N ASP A 122 14.22 20.22 6.84
CA ASP A 122 14.02 19.37 8.01
C ASP A 122 13.08 18.22 7.68
N PHE A 123 12.03 18.49 6.91
CA PHE A 123 11.13 17.47 6.39
C PHE A 123 11.85 16.45 5.51
N VAL A 124 12.76 16.89 4.62
CA VAL A 124 13.57 15.97 3.81
C VAL A 124 14.48 15.09 4.69
N LYS A 125 15.09 15.64 5.73
CA LYS A 125 15.91 14.86 6.68
C LYS A 125 15.09 13.81 7.40
N VAL A 126 13.89 14.17 7.85
CA VAL A 126 12.99 13.25 8.58
C VAL A 126 12.46 12.15 7.67
N VAL A 127 12.07 12.47 6.44
CA VAL A 127 11.61 11.47 5.46
C VAL A 127 12.70 10.43 5.13
N ARG A 128 13.98 10.81 5.16
CA ARG A 128 15.10 9.87 4.98
C ARG A 128 15.24 8.82 6.09
N LEU A 129 14.56 9.00 7.22
CA LEU A 129 14.54 8.02 8.31
C LEU A 129 13.51 6.92 8.09
N LEU A 130 12.60 7.08 7.10
CA LEU A 130 11.62 6.05 6.78
C LEU A 130 12.33 4.79 6.25
N PRO A 131 11.87 3.59 6.64
CA PRO A 131 12.26 2.38 5.95
C PRO A 131 11.81 2.47 4.48
N GLN A 132 12.50 1.72 3.61
CA GLN A 132 12.30 1.79 2.15
C GLN A 132 10.83 1.57 1.74
N THR A 133 10.12 0.69 2.46
CA THR A 133 8.72 0.38 2.16
C THR A 133 7.81 1.58 2.35
N GLU A 134 7.88 2.21 3.52
CA GLU A 134 7.08 3.38 3.88
C GLU A 134 7.52 4.61 3.07
N ALA A 135 8.82 4.77 2.79
CA ALA A 135 9.30 5.83 1.90
C ALA A 135 8.70 5.70 0.49
N SER A 136 8.61 4.47 -0.04
CA SER A 136 8.02 4.20 -1.36
C SER A 136 6.51 4.48 -1.37
N LEU A 137 5.80 4.09 -0.31
CA LEU A 137 4.37 4.39 -0.13
C LEU A 137 4.11 5.89 -0.02
N LEU A 138 4.94 6.61 0.75
CA LEU A 138 4.85 8.06 0.88
C LEU A 138 5.09 8.74 -0.47
N ASN A 139 6.13 8.33 -1.19
CA ASN A 139 6.43 8.85 -2.53
C ASN A 139 5.28 8.59 -3.50
N TRP A 140 4.70 7.39 -3.50
CA TRP A 140 3.53 7.07 -4.31
C TRP A 140 2.33 7.99 -3.98
N ALA A 141 2.03 8.18 -2.70
CA ALA A 141 0.94 9.05 -2.26
C ALA A 141 1.18 10.52 -2.66
N ILE A 142 2.41 11.03 -2.55
CA ILE A 142 2.76 12.40 -2.96
C ILE A 142 2.59 12.57 -4.48
N ASN A 143 3.04 11.62 -5.29
CA ASN A 143 2.86 11.68 -6.74
C ASN A 143 1.37 11.66 -7.11
N LEU A 144 0.56 10.79 -6.48
CA LEU A 144 -0.89 10.80 -6.68
C LEU A 144 -1.52 12.14 -6.28
N MET A 145 -1.11 12.74 -5.16
CA MET A 145 -1.57 14.07 -4.77
C MET A 145 -1.18 15.14 -5.79
N ALA A 146 0.04 15.08 -6.32
CA ALA A 146 0.53 16.02 -7.34
C ALA A 146 -0.31 15.91 -8.62
N ASP A 147 -0.57 14.69 -9.09
CA ASP A 147 -1.42 14.43 -10.25
C ASP A 147 -2.83 15.03 -10.07
N VAL A 148 -3.44 14.88 -8.88
CA VAL A 148 -4.76 15.49 -8.59
C VAL A 148 -4.68 17.02 -8.59
N VAL A 149 -3.64 17.63 -8.02
CA VAL A 149 -3.48 19.09 -7.98
C VAL A 149 -3.34 19.69 -9.39
N GLN A 150 -2.78 18.96 -10.36
CA GLN A 150 -2.72 19.44 -11.75
C GLN A 150 -4.12 19.70 -12.34
N PHE A 151 -5.14 18.98 -11.87
CA PHE A 151 -6.54 19.16 -12.26
C PHE A 151 -7.33 20.08 -11.30
N GLU A 152 -6.67 20.85 -10.42
CA GLU A 152 -7.30 21.74 -9.42
C GLU A 152 -8.37 22.65 -10.04
N HIS A 153 -8.15 23.13 -11.27
CA HIS A 153 -9.07 24.00 -11.98
C HIS A 153 -10.45 23.34 -12.24
N VAL A 154 -10.51 22.01 -12.37
CA VAL A 154 -11.74 21.24 -12.50
C VAL A 154 -12.17 20.67 -11.15
N ASN A 155 -11.31 19.87 -10.51
CA ASN A 155 -11.68 19.09 -9.33
C ASN A 155 -11.76 19.89 -8.02
N LYS A 156 -11.27 21.14 -8.02
CA LYS A 156 -11.25 22.07 -6.86
C LYS A 156 -10.39 21.61 -5.67
N MET A 157 -9.52 20.63 -5.87
CA MET A 157 -8.63 20.07 -4.85
C MET A 157 -7.21 20.61 -5.01
N ASN A 158 -6.85 21.53 -4.12
CA ASN A 158 -5.49 22.05 -4.02
C ASN A 158 -4.63 21.24 -3.04
N SER A 159 -3.31 21.52 -3.01
CA SER A 159 -2.35 20.80 -2.16
C SER A 159 -2.72 20.85 -0.66
N ARG A 160 -3.39 21.91 -0.20
CA ARG A 160 -3.83 22.04 1.20
C ARG A 160 -5.04 21.16 1.48
N ASN A 161 -6.01 21.12 0.57
CA ASN A 161 -7.22 20.31 0.70
C ASN A 161 -6.88 18.82 0.70
N LEU A 162 -5.97 18.39 -0.16
CA LEU A 162 -5.51 17.00 -0.17
C LEU A 162 -4.71 16.64 1.09
N ALA A 163 -3.84 17.54 1.57
CA ALA A 163 -3.11 17.30 2.81
C ALA A 163 -4.06 17.10 4.01
N LEU A 164 -5.18 17.83 4.08
CA LEU A 164 -6.21 17.65 5.11
C LEU A 164 -6.85 16.26 5.09
N VAL A 165 -7.05 15.71 3.90
CA VAL A 165 -7.66 14.37 3.71
C VAL A 165 -6.66 13.26 4.02
N PHE A 166 -5.41 13.41 3.57
CA PHE A 166 -4.40 12.37 3.69
C PHE A 166 -3.75 12.33 5.07
N ALA A 167 -3.51 13.47 5.73
CA ALA A 167 -2.75 13.53 6.98
C ALA A 167 -3.31 12.64 8.12
N PRO A 168 -4.63 12.55 8.37
CA PRO A 168 -5.16 11.67 9.42
C PRO A 168 -4.90 10.18 9.15
N ASN A 169 -4.74 9.80 7.88
CA ASN A 169 -4.51 8.42 7.46
C ASN A 169 -3.01 8.06 7.39
N MET A 170 -2.12 9.04 7.57
CA MET A 170 -0.67 8.83 7.50
C MET A 170 -0.07 8.26 8.79
N SER A 171 -0.75 8.38 9.93
CA SER A 171 -0.27 7.84 11.21
C SER A 171 -1.40 7.38 12.12
N LYS A 172 -1.16 6.32 12.89
CA LYS A 172 -2.06 5.81 13.92
C LYS A 172 -1.62 6.34 15.29
N MET A 173 -1.98 7.57 15.60
CA MET A 173 -1.74 8.15 16.94
C MET A 173 -2.90 7.87 17.90
N ALA A 174 -2.57 7.39 19.10
CA ALA A 174 -3.54 7.05 20.12
C ALA A 174 -3.99 8.26 20.99
N ASP A 175 -3.11 9.25 21.19
CA ASP A 175 -3.40 10.43 22.00
C ASP A 175 -4.02 11.56 21.16
N PRO A 176 -5.24 12.06 21.47
CA PRO A 176 -5.95 13.02 20.63
C PRO A 176 -5.27 14.39 20.45
N LEU A 177 -4.60 14.90 21.49
CA LEU A 177 -3.93 16.21 21.43
C LEU A 177 -2.63 16.14 20.63
N THR A 178 -1.86 15.08 20.85
CA THR A 178 -0.65 14.79 20.08
C THR A 178 -0.99 14.48 18.63
N ALA A 179 -2.07 13.73 18.38
CA ALA A 179 -2.57 13.43 17.03
C ALA A 179 -2.94 14.71 16.26
N LEU A 180 -3.59 15.69 16.93
CA LEU A 180 -3.93 16.96 16.29
C LEU A 180 -2.69 17.77 15.92
N MET A 181 -1.75 17.94 16.86
CA MET A 181 -0.51 18.68 16.61
C MET A 181 0.34 18.01 15.54
N TYR A 182 0.43 16.68 15.58
CA TYR A 182 1.16 15.90 14.60
C TYR A 182 0.51 15.97 13.23
N ALA A 183 -0.82 15.88 13.14
CA ALA A 183 -1.55 16.05 11.88
C ALA A 183 -1.27 17.42 11.25
N VAL A 184 -1.16 18.49 12.05
CA VAL A 184 -0.77 19.82 11.54
C VAL A 184 0.62 19.80 10.90
N GLN A 185 1.58 19.10 11.49
CA GLN A 185 2.93 18.98 10.93
C GLN A 185 2.96 18.09 9.69
N VAL A 186 2.24 16.97 9.70
CA VAL A 186 2.08 16.10 8.52
C VAL A 186 1.42 16.85 7.37
N MET A 187 0.43 17.71 7.63
CA MET A 187 -0.17 18.55 6.60
C MET A 187 0.84 19.50 5.96
N LYS A 188 1.74 20.11 6.76
CA LYS A 188 2.81 20.97 6.23
C LYS A 188 3.80 20.17 5.39
N LEU A 189 4.21 18.99 5.88
CA LEU A 189 5.08 18.05 5.16
C LEU A 189 4.48 17.70 3.79
N LEU A 190 3.26 17.15 3.77
CA LEU A 190 2.60 16.71 2.54
C LEU A 190 2.41 17.87 1.55
N LYS A 191 1.99 19.03 2.04
CA LYS A 191 1.86 20.25 1.21
C LYS A 191 3.20 20.64 0.59
N SER A 192 4.28 20.63 1.38
CA SER A 192 5.61 20.99 0.91
C SER A 192 6.10 20.03 -0.17
N LEU A 193 6.00 18.73 0.09
CA LEU A 193 6.46 17.70 -0.84
C LEU A 193 5.65 17.67 -2.14
N THR A 194 4.33 17.84 -2.06
CA THR A 194 3.46 17.91 -3.26
C THR A 194 3.82 19.11 -4.14
N LYS A 195 4.28 20.23 -3.57
CA LYS A 195 4.68 21.42 -4.34
C LYS A 195 6.06 21.30 -4.99
N LYS A 196 6.92 20.46 -4.45
CA LYS A 196 8.29 20.23 -4.95
C LYS A 196 8.36 19.14 -6.02
N THR A 197 7.31 18.34 -6.13
CA THR A 197 7.12 17.30 -7.14
C THR A 197 6.57 17.92 -8.41
#